data_AF-A0A1H1SDH6-F1
#
_entry.id   AF-A0A1H1SDH6-F1
#
_cell.length_a   1.000
_cell.length_b   1.000
_cell.length_c   1.000
_cell.angle_alpha   90.00
_cell.angle_beta   90.00
_cell.angle_gamma   90.00
#
_symmetry.space_group_name_H-M   'P 1'
#
loop_
_entity.id
_entity.type
_entity.pdbx_description
1 polymer ?
#
loop_
_entity_poly.entity_id
_entity_poly.type
_entity_poly.pdbx_seq_one_letter_code
_entity_poly.pdbx_strand_id
1 'polypeptide(L)'
;MTTPDPDQGATPDQGAPSVADATRARDATPRRDAPPASAAAPAPAAAPTPAAAPTPEAATAPDAAHAPEEAPTPEEAGVQPAAPAPLIKPDPRAAAFFDLDNTVIQGASMFHLARGLYKRGFFPTRAILKGLWLQTYFRIVGRENMQHMQQARDSALSFIAGHTVEEMAAAGEEIYEESILQKIWPGTRALVQTHLDVGQQVWVVTAAPIELAGIIAKRLGLTGAVATIPESINGVYTGRLNGELLHGPAKADAVRRLAEDHGLDLARCFAYSDSYNDLPMLSLVGHPCAVNPDRRLAQHAQELDWQVREFRTHRRAVRLGLLGAGATGVAAGALAAGMGVRRMFRH
;
A
#
# COMPACT_ATOMS: atom_id res chain seq x y z
N MET A 1 -58.94 2.45 -72.25
CA MET A 1 -58.05 2.95 -73.32
C MET A 1 -58.31 4.44 -73.40
N THR A 2 -57.43 5.38 -73.06
CA THR A 2 -55.96 5.38 -73.03
C THR A 2 -55.54 6.61 -72.20
N THR A 3 -54.54 6.45 -71.33
CA THR A 3 -53.84 7.55 -70.61
C THR A 3 -52.90 8.31 -71.55
N PRO A 4 -52.47 9.53 -71.19
CA PRO A 4 -51.08 9.64 -70.75
C PRO A 4 -50.82 10.69 -69.64
N ASP A 5 -49.67 10.50 -68.99
CA ASP A 5 -48.87 11.36 -68.10
C ASP A 5 -47.40 11.23 -68.64
N PRO A 6 -46.33 11.94 -68.21
CA PRO A 6 -46.17 12.99 -67.20
C PRO A 6 -45.26 14.17 -67.64
N ASP A 7 -45.05 15.15 -66.75
CA ASP A 7 -43.73 15.49 -66.15
C ASP A 7 -43.75 16.93 -65.56
N GLN A 8 -43.46 17.07 -64.26
CA GLN A 8 -43.31 18.36 -63.56
C GLN A 8 -41.98 18.38 -62.80
N GLY A 9 -41.11 19.31 -63.17
CA GLY A 9 -39.92 19.69 -62.42
C GLY A 9 -40.00 21.16 -61.99
N ALA A 10 -39.71 21.44 -60.71
CA ALA A 10 -39.55 22.81 -60.22
C ALA A 10 -38.59 22.90 -59.02
N THR A 11 -37.49 23.63 -59.23
CA THR A 11 -36.75 24.55 -58.31
C THR A 11 -36.09 25.61 -59.24
N PRO A 12 -35.63 26.82 -58.81
CA PRO A 12 -35.13 27.20 -57.47
C PRO A 12 -35.34 28.68 -56.98
N ASP A 13 -35.07 28.89 -55.68
CA ASP A 13 -34.26 29.96 -55.01
C ASP A 13 -34.62 31.48 -54.93
N GLN A 14 -34.25 32.03 -53.75
CA GLN A 14 -33.90 33.40 -53.28
C GLN A 14 -34.92 34.44 -52.74
N GLY A 15 -34.60 34.93 -51.53
CA GLY A 15 -34.57 36.38 -51.23
C GLY A 15 -35.45 36.88 -50.06
N ALA A 16 -34.83 37.36 -48.98
CA ALA A 16 -35.42 37.81 -47.71
C ALA A 16 -36.25 39.13 -47.78
N PRO A 17 -36.94 39.53 -46.67
CA PRO A 17 -36.30 40.55 -45.81
C PRO A 17 -36.49 40.40 -44.28
N SER A 18 -35.52 41.00 -43.58
CA SER A 18 -35.46 41.46 -42.17
C SER A 18 -36.43 42.66 -41.94
N VAL A 19 -36.84 43.18 -40.77
CA VAL A 19 -36.37 43.25 -39.39
C VAL A 19 -37.60 43.63 -38.52
N ALA A 20 -37.50 43.40 -37.21
CA ALA A 20 -38.10 44.17 -36.09
C ALA A 20 -39.18 43.49 -35.24
N ASP A 21 -38.98 43.65 -33.93
CA ASP A 21 -39.89 43.43 -32.80
C ASP A 21 -40.09 42.02 -32.24
N ALA A 22 -39.08 41.58 -31.46
CA ALA A 22 -39.29 41.24 -30.05
C ALA A 22 -37.94 41.18 -29.28
N THR A 23 -37.60 42.34 -28.69
CA THR A 23 -36.82 42.59 -27.46
C THR A 23 -36.49 41.37 -26.58
N ARG A 24 -35.21 41.07 -26.27
CA ARG A 24 -34.34 41.67 -25.21
C ARG A 24 -34.85 41.26 -23.80
N ALA A 25 -34.11 40.57 -22.92
CA ALA A 25 -32.70 40.60 -22.59
C ALA A 25 -32.22 39.28 -21.94
N ARG A 26 -30.93 38.99 -22.16
CA ARG A 26 -30.06 38.16 -21.34
C ARG A 26 -29.58 39.01 -20.14
N ASP A 27 -29.65 38.45 -18.93
CA ASP A 27 -28.70 38.59 -17.80
C ASP A 27 -29.41 38.40 -16.46
N ALA A 28 -29.16 37.27 -15.79
CA ALA A 28 -29.22 37.13 -14.32
C ALA A 28 -28.78 35.71 -13.93
N THR A 29 -27.51 35.59 -13.57
CA THR A 29 -26.92 34.44 -12.88
C THR A 29 -27.44 34.40 -11.43
N PRO A 30 -27.89 33.26 -10.88
CA PRO A 30 -27.94 33.10 -9.44
C PRO A 30 -26.55 32.70 -8.96
N ARG A 31 -25.87 33.62 -8.25
CA ARG A 31 -24.72 33.28 -7.39
C ARG A 31 -25.18 32.23 -6.39
N ARG A 32 -24.69 30.99 -6.52
CA ARG A 32 -24.78 29.99 -5.46
C ARG A 32 -23.69 30.28 -4.43
N ASP A 33 -24.13 30.34 -3.20
CA ASP A 33 -23.31 30.55 -2.01
C ASP A 33 -22.14 29.57 -1.95
N ALA A 34 -20.96 30.12 -1.69
CA ALA A 34 -19.74 29.36 -1.45
C ALA A 34 -19.85 28.63 -0.09
N PRO A 35 -19.33 27.40 0.04
CA PRO A 35 -19.20 26.77 1.35
C PRO A 35 -18.17 27.54 2.20
N PRO A 36 -18.36 27.64 3.53
CA PRO A 36 -17.41 28.35 4.39
C PRO A 36 -16.05 27.62 4.39
N ALA A 37 -14.99 28.42 4.31
CA ALA A 37 -13.61 27.99 4.41
C ALA A 37 -13.39 27.15 5.68
N SER A 38 -12.92 25.92 5.46
CA SER A 38 -12.43 25.05 6.53
C SER A 38 -11.26 25.72 7.25
N ALA A 39 -11.31 25.64 8.58
CA ALA A 39 -10.44 26.33 9.51
C ALA A 39 -8.95 26.10 9.21
N ALA A 40 -8.21 27.22 9.22
CA ALA A 40 -6.76 27.25 9.23
C ALA A 40 -6.21 26.40 10.39
N ALA A 41 -5.26 25.53 10.07
CA ALA A 41 -4.44 24.84 11.07
C ALA A 41 -3.72 25.88 11.96
N PRO A 42 -3.68 25.70 13.30
CA PRO A 42 -2.91 26.58 14.16
C PRO A 42 -1.40 26.39 13.92
N ALA A 43 -0.69 27.51 13.79
CA ALA A 43 0.76 27.58 13.68
C ALA A 43 1.44 26.90 14.90
N PRO A 44 2.63 26.28 14.72
CA PRO A 44 3.34 25.65 15.83
C PRO A 44 3.79 26.72 16.84
N ALA A 45 3.40 26.51 18.10
CA ALA A 45 3.84 27.31 19.22
C ALA A 45 5.37 27.25 19.39
N ALA A 46 5.98 28.41 19.61
CA ALA A 46 7.40 28.58 19.87
C ALA A 46 7.87 27.70 21.04
N ALA A 47 8.96 26.98 20.83
CA ALA A 47 9.65 26.22 21.86
C ALA A 47 10.11 27.15 23.00
N PRO A 48 9.91 26.77 24.28
CA PRO A 48 10.48 27.51 25.39
C PRO A 48 12.00 27.31 25.44
N THR A 49 12.72 28.42 25.50
CA THR A 49 14.15 28.54 25.78
C THR A 49 14.49 27.84 27.11
N PRO A 50 15.50 26.95 27.19
CA PRO A 50 15.94 26.47 28.49
C PRO A 50 16.73 27.57 29.20
N ALA A 51 16.24 27.91 30.39
CA ALA A 51 16.87 28.82 31.32
C ALA A 51 18.22 28.29 31.81
N ALA A 52 19.18 29.20 31.93
CA ALA A 52 20.48 28.98 32.54
C ALA A 52 20.35 28.62 34.03
N ALA A 53 21.17 27.68 34.47
CA ALA A 53 21.45 27.38 35.87
C ALA A 53 22.91 26.91 36.00
N PRO A 54 23.54 27.08 37.18
CA PRO A 54 24.84 27.74 37.28
C PRO A 54 26.03 26.80 37.42
N THR A 55 27.20 27.36 37.12
CA THR A 55 28.54 26.87 37.43
C THR A 55 28.71 26.56 38.93
N PRO A 56 29.52 25.56 39.27
CA PRO A 56 30.39 25.69 40.44
C PRO A 56 31.87 25.52 40.09
N GLU A 57 32.59 26.54 40.53
CA GLU A 57 33.95 26.58 41.07
C GLU A 57 34.87 25.36 41.03
N ALA A 58 36.11 25.70 40.70
CA ALA A 58 37.31 24.91 40.80
C ALA A 58 37.62 24.45 42.24
N ALA A 59 38.08 23.20 42.37
CA ALA A 59 38.81 22.72 43.53
C ALA A 59 39.99 21.84 43.07
N THR A 60 41.16 22.47 43.12
CA THR A 60 42.51 22.00 43.47
C THR A 60 42.77 20.49 43.57
N ALA A 61 43.79 20.05 42.82
CA ALA A 61 44.50 18.78 43.00
C ALA A 61 45.27 18.73 44.34
N PRO A 62 45.71 17.53 44.76
CA PRO A 62 47.15 17.37 44.90
C PRO A 62 47.72 16.12 44.23
N ASP A 63 49.02 16.27 44.02
CA ASP A 63 50.02 15.50 43.29
C ASP A 63 50.39 14.16 43.99
N ALA A 64 50.57 13.09 43.19
CA ALA A 64 51.36 11.92 43.57
C ALA A 64 51.82 11.14 42.33
N ALA A 65 53.09 11.34 42.01
CA ALA A 65 53.92 10.69 41.00
C ALA A 65 53.72 9.17 40.80
N HIS A 66 53.55 8.78 39.53
CA HIS A 66 54.14 7.56 38.98
C HIS A 66 54.61 7.80 37.53
N ALA A 67 55.77 7.24 37.21
CA ALA A 67 56.58 7.44 36.01
C ALA A 67 55.92 6.86 34.72
N PRO A 68 56.43 7.17 33.51
CA PRO A 68 55.63 7.28 32.30
C PRO A 68 55.35 5.93 31.65
N GLU A 69 54.10 5.71 31.26
CA GLU A 69 53.71 4.67 30.31
C GLU A 69 53.79 5.28 28.90
N GLU A 70 54.60 4.67 28.03
CA GLU A 70 54.88 5.13 26.67
C GLU A 70 53.58 5.39 25.89
N ALA A 71 53.45 6.61 25.36
CA ALA A 71 52.40 6.96 24.41
C ALA A 71 52.59 6.14 23.13
N PRO A 72 51.56 5.45 22.61
CA PRO A 72 51.66 4.84 21.29
C PRO A 72 51.72 5.95 20.24
N THR A 73 52.64 5.77 19.29
CA THR A 73 52.85 6.59 18.11
C THR A 73 51.55 6.81 17.31
N PRO A 74 51.33 7.99 16.70
CA PRO A 74 50.12 8.32 15.96
C PRO A 74 50.17 7.72 14.55
N GLU A 75 50.20 6.40 14.43
CA GLU A 75 50.17 5.76 13.11
C GLU A 75 49.63 4.33 13.21
N GLU A 76 48.44 4.16 13.80
CA GLU A 76 47.57 2.97 13.59
C GLU A 76 46.18 3.19 14.23
N ALA A 77 45.56 4.34 13.96
CA ALA A 77 44.12 4.48 14.15
C ALA A 77 43.43 3.75 12.98
N GLY A 78 43.27 2.44 13.11
CA GLY A 78 42.54 1.59 12.17
C GLY A 78 41.16 2.19 11.91
N VAL A 79 40.98 2.66 10.68
CA VAL A 79 39.74 3.20 10.12
C VAL A 79 38.60 2.24 10.47
N GLN A 80 37.70 2.65 11.37
CA GLN A 80 36.39 2.01 11.43
C GLN A 80 35.80 2.11 10.03
N PRO A 81 35.38 1.00 9.39
CA PRO A 81 34.76 1.10 8.08
C PRO A 81 33.58 2.05 8.22
N ALA A 82 33.66 3.20 7.53
CA ALA A 82 32.58 4.15 7.47
C ALA A 82 31.31 3.36 7.11
N ALA A 83 30.27 3.52 7.92
CA ALA A 83 28.98 2.90 7.63
C ALA A 83 28.66 3.17 6.15
N PRO A 84 28.29 2.14 5.37
CA PRO A 84 28.07 2.31 3.94
C PRO A 84 27.09 3.46 3.74
N ALA A 85 27.44 4.39 2.85
CA ALA A 85 26.60 5.54 2.56
C ALA A 85 25.16 5.06 2.29
N PRO A 86 24.14 5.75 2.83
CA PRO A 86 22.77 5.30 2.68
C PRO A 86 22.45 5.16 1.19
N LEU A 87 21.88 4.01 0.82
CA LEU A 87 21.53 3.67 -0.56
C LEU A 87 20.52 4.67 -1.16
N ILE A 88 19.81 5.39 -0.30
CA ILE A 88 18.83 6.41 -0.63
C ILE A 88 19.33 7.72 -0.03
N LYS A 89 19.32 8.79 -0.82
CA LYS A 89 19.78 10.12 -0.39
C LYS A 89 18.59 11.01 -0.06
N PRO A 90 18.73 11.99 0.86
CA PRO A 90 17.72 13.01 1.07
C PRO A 90 17.39 13.75 -0.23
N ASP A 91 16.12 13.76 -0.63
CA ASP A 91 15.61 14.56 -1.73
C ASP A 91 14.15 14.96 -1.44
N PRO A 92 13.86 16.25 -1.20
CA PRO A 92 12.50 16.70 -0.87
C PRO A 92 11.51 16.57 -2.05
N ARG A 93 12.00 16.35 -3.27
CA ARG A 93 11.18 16.10 -4.47
C ARG A 93 10.97 14.61 -4.75
N ALA A 94 11.52 13.72 -3.93
CA ALA A 94 11.33 12.29 -4.04
C ALA A 94 10.36 11.77 -2.98
N ALA A 95 9.64 10.71 -3.33
CA ALA A 95 8.77 9.97 -2.43
C ALA A 95 8.88 8.46 -2.70
N ALA A 96 8.38 7.67 -1.77
CA ALA A 96 8.29 6.23 -1.89
C ALA A 96 6.83 5.76 -1.80
N PHE A 97 6.39 5.02 -2.81
CA PHE A 97 5.05 4.48 -2.92
C PHE A 97 5.07 2.97 -2.69
N PHE A 98 4.34 2.51 -1.67
CA PHE A 98 4.30 1.10 -1.29
C PHE A 98 2.91 0.52 -1.58
N ASP A 99 2.85 -0.55 -2.36
CA ASP A 99 1.71 -1.45 -2.30
C ASP A 99 1.60 -2.09 -0.90
N LEU A 100 0.40 -2.53 -0.54
CA LEU A 100 0.13 -3.08 0.78
C LEU A 100 0.24 -4.61 0.82
N ASP A 101 -0.60 -5.29 0.04
CA ASP A 101 -0.83 -6.73 0.16
C ASP A 101 0.37 -7.52 -0.37
N ASN A 102 0.87 -8.50 0.39
CA ASN A 102 2.13 -9.23 0.12
C ASN A 102 3.42 -8.39 0.00
N THR A 103 3.30 -7.07 -0.13
CA THR A 103 4.39 -6.08 -0.21
C THR A 103 4.79 -5.57 1.16
N VAL A 104 3.91 -4.84 1.86
CA VAL A 104 4.12 -4.38 3.25
C VAL A 104 3.69 -5.44 4.24
N ILE A 105 2.54 -6.08 4.01
CA ILE A 105 1.99 -7.12 4.89
C ILE A 105 2.05 -8.50 4.24
N GLN A 106 2.10 -9.55 5.06
CA GLN A 106 2.00 -10.93 4.61
C GLN A 106 0.54 -11.31 4.33
N GLY A 107 0.23 -11.63 3.07
CA GLY A 107 -1.11 -11.99 2.63
C GLY A 107 -2.00 -10.77 2.33
N ALA A 108 -3.26 -11.05 2.03
CA ALA A 108 -4.25 -10.02 1.70
C ALA A 108 -4.80 -9.33 2.96
N SER A 109 -4.72 -8.00 3.00
CA SER A 109 -5.26 -7.14 4.07
C SER A 109 -6.75 -7.34 4.28
N MET A 110 -7.52 -7.38 3.20
CA MET A 110 -8.96 -7.63 3.22
C MET A 110 -9.31 -8.97 3.88
N PHE A 111 -8.49 -10.00 3.71
CA PHE A 111 -8.70 -11.28 4.39
C PHE A 111 -8.50 -11.15 5.90
N HIS A 112 -7.45 -10.44 6.34
CA HIS A 112 -7.21 -10.20 7.76
C HIS A 112 -8.31 -9.36 8.39
N LEU A 113 -8.76 -8.31 7.68
CA LEU A 113 -9.88 -7.46 8.08
C LEU A 113 -11.16 -8.26 8.22
N ALA A 114 -11.57 -8.99 7.17
CA ALA A 114 -12.79 -9.80 7.17
C ALA A 114 -12.77 -10.87 8.28
N ARG A 115 -11.63 -11.55 8.48
CA ARG A 115 -11.47 -12.51 9.58
C ARG A 115 -11.60 -11.84 10.95
N GLY A 116 -11.02 -10.66 11.11
CA GLY A 116 -11.08 -9.89 12.35
C GLY A 116 -12.51 -9.43 12.69
N LEU A 117 -13.23 -8.92 11.70
CA LEU A 117 -14.64 -8.50 11.80
C LEU A 117 -15.54 -9.70 12.11
N TYR A 118 -15.30 -10.85 11.48
CA TYR A 118 -16.05 -12.09 11.78
C TYR A 118 -15.95 -12.49 13.24
N LYS A 119 -14.74 -12.46 13.83
CA LYS A 119 -14.53 -12.80 15.25
C LYS A 119 -15.28 -11.88 16.21
N ARG A 120 -15.58 -10.65 15.77
CA ARG A 120 -16.29 -9.61 16.51
C ARG A 120 -17.80 -9.63 16.29
N GLY A 121 -18.32 -10.60 15.52
CA GLY A 121 -19.75 -10.76 15.31
C GLY A 121 -20.36 -9.80 14.29
N PHE A 122 -19.54 -9.08 13.51
CA PHE A 122 -20.03 -8.21 12.43
C PHE A 122 -20.74 -9.00 11.32
N PHE A 123 -20.48 -10.31 11.23
CA PHE A 123 -21.19 -11.19 10.30
C PHE A 123 -21.94 -12.30 11.03
N PRO A 124 -23.24 -12.49 10.80
CA PRO A 124 -23.87 -13.75 11.16
C PRO A 124 -23.27 -14.86 10.30
N THR A 125 -22.83 -15.98 10.89
CA THR A 125 -22.20 -17.11 10.18
C THR A 125 -23.07 -17.62 9.01
N ARG A 126 -24.40 -17.41 9.10
CA ARG A 126 -25.40 -17.72 8.06
C ARG A 126 -25.24 -16.87 6.79
N ALA A 127 -24.80 -15.62 6.88
CA ALA A 127 -24.56 -14.77 5.71
C ALA A 127 -23.35 -15.25 4.90
N ILE A 128 -22.28 -15.68 5.58
CA ILE A 128 -21.09 -16.27 4.95
C ILE A 128 -21.45 -17.60 4.26
N LEU A 129 -22.20 -18.47 4.94
CA LEU A 129 -22.70 -19.73 4.39
C LEU A 129 -23.61 -19.49 3.17
N LYS A 130 -24.52 -18.52 3.22
CA LYS A 130 -25.38 -18.14 2.10
C LYS A 130 -24.54 -17.63 0.91
N GLY A 131 -23.56 -16.77 1.15
CA GLY A 131 -22.64 -16.27 0.12
C GLY A 131 -21.84 -17.39 -0.56
N LEU A 132 -21.28 -18.32 0.22
CA LEU A 132 -20.57 -19.50 -0.29
C LEU A 132 -21.50 -20.42 -1.09
N TRP A 133 -22.75 -20.59 -0.63
CA TRP A 133 -23.76 -21.41 -1.31
C TRP A 133 -24.17 -20.78 -2.64
N LEU A 134 -24.42 -19.47 -2.69
CA LEU A 134 -24.70 -18.72 -3.92
C LEU A 134 -23.52 -18.79 -4.89
N GLN A 135 -22.28 -18.58 -4.43
CA GLN A 135 -21.09 -18.67 -5.27
C GLN A 135 -20.91 -20.07 -5.87
N THR A 136 -21.15 -21.11 -5.07
CA THR A 136 -21.10 -22.52 -5.52
C THR A 136 -22.22 -22.82 -6.50
N TYR A 137 -23.45 -22.37 -6.22
CA TYR A 137 -24.61 -22.51 -7.09
C TYR A 137 -24.41 -21.81 -8.44
N PHE A 138 -23.91 -20.57 -8.46
CA PHE A 138 -23.61 -19.85 -9.70
C PHE A 138 -22.50 -20.51 -10.51
N ARG A 139 -21.48 -21.08 -9.85
CA ARG A 139 -20.43 -21.85 -10.51
C ARG A 139 -20.95 -23.14 -11.15
N ILE A 140 -22.01 -23.73 -10.58
CA ILE A 140 -22.67 -24.93 -11.12
C ILE A 140 -23.69 -24.58 -12.22
N VAL A 141 -24.35 -23.43 -12.12
CA VAL A 141 -25.44 -23.00 -13.03
C VAL A 141 -24.94 -22.22 -14.25
N GLY A 142 -23.66 -21.82 -14.29
CA GLY A 142 -22.96 -21.41 -15.51
C GLY A 142 -23.64 -20.28 -16.29
N ARG A 143 -23.44 -19.03 -15.84
CA ARG A 143 -23.68 -17.85 -16.69
C ARG A 143 -22.57 -16.83 -16.47
N GLU A 144 -21.66 -16.75 -17.43
CA GLU A 144 -20.73 -15.63 -17.56
C GLU A 144 -21.47 -14.47 -18.23
N ASN A 145 -21.58 -13.33 -17.53
CA ASN A 145 -22.03 -12.07 -18.10
C ASN A 145 -21.19 -10.93 -17.49
N MET A 146 -20.79 -9.97 -18.31
CA MET A 146 -19.94 -8.84 -17.88
C MET A 146 -20.59 -7.94 -16.80
N GLN A 147 -21.90 -8.06 -16.57
CA GLN A 147 -22.62 -7.46 -15.42
C GLN A 147 -22.17 -8.01 -14.05
N HIS A 148 -21.47 -9.15 -14.03
CA HIS A 148 -20.89 -9.72 -12.81
C HIS A 148 -19.75 -8.90 -12.25
N MET A 149 -19.08 -8.03 -13.02
CA MET A 149 -17.96 -7.24 -12.49
C MET A 149 -18.43 -6.13 -11.56
N GLN A 150 -19.50 -5.41 -11.92
CA GLN A 150 -20.10 -4.38 -11.06
C GLN A 150 -20.83 -5.00 -9.87
N GLN A 151 -21.56 -6.10 -10.08
CA GLN A 151 -22.15 -6.85 -8.97
C GLN A 151 -21.09 -7.48 -8.06
N ALA A 152 -19.93 -7.91 -8.57
CA ALA A 152 -18.82 -8.37 -7.73
C ALA A 152 -18.17 -7.22 -6.96
N ARG A 153 -18.08 -6.02 -7.56
CA ARG A 153 -17.60 -4.79 -6.89
C ARG A 153 -18.52 -4.35 -5.76
N ASP A 154 -19.83 -4.29 -6.00
CA ASP A 154 -20.84 -3.94 -4.99
C ASP A 154 -20.99 -5.05 -3.93
N SER A 155 -20.90 -6.31 -4.33
CA SER A 155 -21.01 -7.45 -3.42
C SER A 155 -19.75 -7.60 -2.52
N ALA A 156 -18.58 -7.16 -2.99
CA ALA A 156 -17.35 -7.16 -2.20
C ALA A 156 -17.39 -6.22 -1.00
N LEU A 157 -18.21 -5.16 -1.02
CA LEU A 157 -18.40 -4.24 0.12
C LEU A 157 -19.77 -4.35 0.78
N SER A 158 -20.66 -5.19 0.26
CA SER A 158 -21.97 -5.44 0.86
C SER A 158 -21.90 -5.86 2.34
N PHE A 159 -20.77 -6.42 2.78
CA PHE A 159 -20.58 -6.86 4.16
C PHE A 159 -20.36 -5.72 5.16
N ILE A 160 -19.89 -4.54 4.73
CA ILE A 160 -19.76 -3.36 5.60
C ILE A 160 -21.03 -2.50 5.60
N ALA A 161 -21.98 -2.79 4.72
CA ALA A 161 -23.21 -2.00 4.59
C ALA A 161 -24.00 -1.98 5.90
N GLY A 162 -24.41 -0.79 6.33
CA GLY A 162 -25.17 -0.59 7.57
C GLY A 162 -24.32 -0.47 8.83
N HIS A 163 -23.00 -0.66 8.76
CA HIS A 163 -22.09 -0.34 9.86
C HIS A 163 -21.64 1.12 9.79
N THR A 164 -21.41 1.73 10.95
CA THR A 164 -20.88 3.09 11.02
C THR A 164 -19.40 3.13 10.65
N VAL A 165 -18.93 4.25 10.11
CA VAL A 165 -17.52 4.50 9.80
C VAL A 165 -16.69 4.39 11.08
N GLU A 166 -17.21 4.91 12.19
CA GLU A 166 -16.57 4.92 13.50
C GLU A 166 -16.41 3.51 14.07
N GLU A 167 -17.45 2.67 14.02
CA GLU A 167 -17.38 1.26 14.46
C GLU A 167 -16.35 0.47 13.65
N MET A 168 -16.33 0.67 12.34
CA MET A 168 -15.38 -0.01 11.45
C MET A 168 -13.95 0.46 11.66
N ALA A 169 -13.74 1.76 11.91
CA ALA A 169 -12.44 2.32 12.23
C ALA A 169 -11.91 1.77 13.57
N ALA A 170 -12.76 1.72 14.60
CA ALA A 170 -12.40 1.14 15.90
C ALA A 170 -12.06 -0.35 15.77
N ALA A 171 -12.89 -1.12 15.07
CA ALA A 171 -12.59 -2.53 14.79
C ALA A 171 -11.30 -2.70 13.99
N GLY A 172 -11.04 -1.82 13.02
CA GLY A 172 -9.81 -1.81 12.23
C GLY A 172 -8.55 -1.64 13.08
N GLU A 173 -8.56 -0.72 14.06
CA GLU A 173 -7.44 -0.49 14.98
C GLU A 173 -7.15 -1.73 15.83
N GLU A 174 -8.18 -2.37 16.37
CA GLU A 174 -8.00 -3.60 17.15
C GLU A 174 -7.48 -4.76 16.28
N ILE A 175 -8.03 -4.92 15.07
CA ILE A 175 -7.60 -5.96 14.13
C ILE A 175 -6.16 -5.73 13.69
N TYR A 176 -5.74 -4.46 13.56
CA TYR A 176 -4.36 -4.14 13.28
C TYR A 176 -3.42 -4.70 14.35
N GLU A 177 -3.69 -4.38 15.62
CA GLU A 177 -2.87 -4.80 16.76
C GLU A 177 -2.86 -6.33 16.92
N GLU A 178 -4.03 -6.97 16.85
CA GLU A 178 -4.16 -8.41 17.06
C GLU A 178 -3.61 -9.25 15.91
N SER A 179 -3.71 -8.75 14.67
CA SER A 179 -3.54 -9.57 13.47
C SER A 179 -2.48 -9.04 12.52
N ILE A 180 -2.54 -7.76 12.15
CA ILE A 180 -1.79 -7.22 11.00
C ILE A 180 -0.37 -6.84 11.39
N LEU A 181 -0.15 -6.30 12.59
CA LEU A 181 1.16 -5.85 13.07
C LEU A 181 2.25 -6.94 12.91
N GLN A 182 1.96 -8.16 13.36
CA GLN A 182 2.86 -9.32 13.27
C GLN A 182 3.01 -9.90 11.84
N LYS A 183 2.24 -9.38 10.87
CA LYS A 183 2.30 -9.77 9.46
C LYS A 183 3.08 -8.79 8.62
N ILE A 184 3.46 -7.64 9.14
CA ILE A 184 4.31 -6.70 8.41
C ILE A 184 5.66 -7.37 8.13
N TRP A 185 6.12 -7.31 6.88
CA TRP A 185 7.43 -7.82 6.50
C TRP A 185 8.51 -6.97 7.17
N PRO A 186 9.42 -7.56 7.99
CA PRO A 186 10.51 -6.80 8.60
C PRO A 186 11.39 -6.09 7.57
N GLY A 187 11.60 -6.72 6.42
CA GLY A 187 12.36 -6.14 5.30
C GLY A 187 11.67 -4.91 4.71
N THR A 188 10.36 -4.97 4.45
CA THR A 188 9.62 -3.82 3.93
C THR A 188 9.52 -2.70 4.96
N ARG A 189 9.37 -3.02 6.25
CA ARG A 189 9.46 -2.02 7.33
C ARG A 189 10.82 -1.31 7.35
N ALA A 190 11.92 -2.02 7.12
CA ALA A 190 13.25 -1.42 7.02
C ALA A 190 13.40 -0.52 5.79
N LEU A 191 12.80 -0.89 4.65
CA LEU A 191 12.75 -0.01 3.46
C LEU A 191 11.99 1.28 3.74
N VAL A 192 10.80 1.17 4.34
CA VAL A 192 10.00 2.32 4.79
C VAL A 192 10.85 3.23 5.69
N GLN A 193 11.51 2.66 6.70
CA GLN A 193 12.33 3.44 7.63
C GLN A 193 13.48 4.15 6.93
N THR A 194 14.11 3.50 5.94
CA THR A 194 15.20 4.11 5.16
C THR A 194 14.76 5.39 4.46
N HIS A 195 13.55 5.44 3.92
CA HIS A 195 13.00 6.65 3.30
C HIS A 195 12.64 7.72 4.33
N LEU A 196 12.03 7.32 5.45
CA LEU A 196 11.67 8.23 6.54
C LEU A 196 12.92 8.89 7.16
N ASP A 197 13.98 8.12 7.38
CA ASP A 197 15.25 8.59 7.97
C ASP A 197 15.93 9.68 7.13
N VAL A 198 15.71 9.66 5.82
CA VAL A 198 16.23 10.69 4.89
C VAL A 198 15.22 11.81 4.60
N GLY A 199 14.08 11.82 5.30
CA GLY A 199 13.07 12.87 5.20
C GLY A 199 12.21 12.81 3.92
N GLN A 200 12.19 11.68 3.21
CA GLN A 200 11.32 11.52 2.05
C GLN A 200 9.88 11.25 2.46
N GLN A 201 8.94 11.64 1.59
CA GLN A 201 7.54 11.29 1.79
C GLN A 201 7.34 9.79 1.53
N VAL A 202 6.54 9.14 2.36
CA VAL A 202 6.24 7.71 2.22
C VAL A 202 4.73 7.51 2.22
N TRP A 203 4.23 6.79 1.22
CA TRP A 203 2.81 6.60 0.99
C TRP A 203 2.49 5.12 0.78
N VAL A 204 1.39 4.65 1.34
CA VAL A 204 0.78 3.38 0.92
C VAL A 204 -0.20 3.65 -0.20
N VAL A 205 -0.16 2.83 -1.26
CA VAL A 205 -1.04 2.90 -2.44
C VAL A 205 -1.69 1.54 -2.64
N THR A 206 -2.97 1.40 -2.28
CA THR A 206 -3.60 0.08 -2.11
C THR A 206 -5.05 -0.01 -2.58
N ALA A 207 -5.46 -1.19 -3.03
CA ALA A 207 -6.88 -1.49 -3.31
C ALA A 207 -7.70 -1.71 -2.02
N ALA A 208 -7.06 -1.84 -0.86
CA ALA A 208 -7.73 -1.98 0.43
C ALA A 208 -8.53 -0.70 0.80
N PRO A 209 -9.49 -0.80 1.74
CA PRO A 209 -10.24 0.36 2.23
C PRO A 209 -9.33 1.40 2.90
N ILE A 210 -9.67 2.67 2.70
CA ILE A 210 -8.91 3.82 3.22
C ILE A 210 -8.76 3.82 4.74
N GLU A 211 -9.73 3.26 5.48
CA GLU A 211 -9.69 3.17 6.93
C GLU A 211 -8.51 2.30 7.39
N LEU A 212 -8.36 1.12 6.79
CA LEU A 212 -7.27 0.21 7.10
C LEU A 212 -5.92 0.77 6.63
N ALA A 213 -5.89 1.34 5.42
CA ALA A 213 -4.68 1.94 4.89
C ALA A 213 -4.21 3.14 5.75
N GLY A 214 -5.15 3.95 6.24
CA GLY A 214 -4.90 5.08 7.13
C GLY A 214 -4.34 4.64 8.49
N ILE A 215 -4.89 3.56 9.07
CA ILE A 215 -4.35 2.97 10.30
C ILE A 215 -2.90 2.52 10.07
N ILE A 216 -2.63 1.79 8.99
CA ILE A 216 -1.28 1.33 8.68
C ILE A 216 -0.32 2.50 8.47
N ALA A 217 -0.74 3.53 7.73
CA ALA A 217 0.06 4.72 7.50
C ALA A 217 0.42 5.42 8.82
N LYS A 218 -0.56 5.65 9.69
CA LYS A 218 -0.36 6.26 11.00
C LYS A 218 0.59 5.44 11.88
N ARG A 219 0.39 4.13 11.95
CA ARG A 219 1.17 3.22 12.82
C ARG A 219 2.61 3.04 12.36
N LEU A 220 2.87 3.15 11.05
CA LEU A 220 4.22 3.08 10.49
C LEU A 220 4.89 4.46 10.34
N GLY A 221 4.23 5.55 10.75
CA GLY A 221 4.78 6.91 10.64
C GLY A 221 4.90 7.41 9.20
N LEU A 222 4.05 6.92 8.29
CA LEU A 222 4.04 7.31 6.89
C LEU A 222 3.43 8.70 6.71
N THR A 223 3.67 9.33 5.57
CA THR A 223 3.06 10.60 5.17
C THR A 223 1.56 10.47 4.98
N GLY A 224 1.10 9.35 4.40
CA GLY A 224 -0.32 9.09 4.23
C GLY A 224 -0.62 7.81 3.46
N ALA A 225 -1.88 7.69 3.04
CA ALA A 225 -2.37 6.57 2.25
C ALA A 225 -3.26 7.06 1.11
N VAL A 226 -3.12 6.41 -0.05
CA VAL A 226 -4.02 6.50 -1.19
C VAL A 226 -4.66 5.13 -1.34
N ALA A 227 -5.98 5.07 -1.20
CA ALA A 227 -6.67 3.80 -1.08
C ALA A 227 -8.08 3.85 -1.66
N THR A 228 -8.74 2.69 -1.73
CA THR A 228 -10.14 2.59 -2.14
C THR A 228 -11.03 3.24 -1.08
N ILE A 229 -11.98 4.07 -1.51
CA ILE A 229 -12.89 4.79 -0.61
C ILE A 229 -14.28 4.13 -0.68
N PRO A 230 -14.76 3.47 0.39
CA PRO A 230 -16.15 3.03 0.45
C PRO A 230 -17.09 4.23 0.58
N GLU A 231 -18.26 4.15 -0.05
CA GLU A 231 -19.28 5.19 0.08
C GLU A 231 -19.95 5.11 1.45
N SER A 232 -20.03 6.25 2.13
CA SER A 232 -20.80 6.43 3.35
C SER A 232 -21.74 7.64 3.23
N ILE A 233 -22.90 7.54 3.88
CA ILE A 233 -23.88 8.62 3.98
C ILE A 233 -24.22 8.77 5.46
N ASN A 234 -24.06 9.99 5.99
CA ASN A 234 -24.28 10.29 7.42
C ASN A 234 -23.49 9.37 8.36
N GLY A 235 -22.23 9.05 8.03
CA GLY A 235 -21.37 8.19 8.83
C GLY A 235 -21.69 6.69 8.74
N VAL A 236 -22.57 6.25 7.84
CA VAL A 236 -22.93 4.84 7.67
C VAL A 236 -22.56 4.36 6.27
N TYR A 237 -21.88 3.22 6.16
CA TYR A 237 -21.52 2.65 4.86
C TYR A 237 -22.75 2.16 4.10
N THR A 238 -22.79 2.48 2.80
CA THR A 238 -23.86 2.05 1.90
C THR A 238 -23.59 0.68 1.28
N GLY A 239 -22.37 0.17 1.41
CA GLY A 239 -21.89 -1.04 0.73
C GLY A 239 -21.46 -0.83 -0.72
N ARG A 240 -21.41 0.42 -1.20
CA ARG A 240 -20.89 0.78 -2.52
C ARG A 240 -19.53 1.45 -2.43
N LEU A 241 -18.89 1.66 -3.57
CA LEU A 241 -17.67 2.46 -3.70
C LEU A 241 -17.99 3.93 -3.94
N ASN A 242 -17.20 4.83 -3.33
CA ASN A 242 -17.15 6.23 -3.72
C ASN A 242 -16.03 6.39 -4.78
N GLY A 243 -16.41 6.30 -6.05
CA GLY A 243 -15.48 6.28 -7.18
C GLY A 243 -15.07 4.87 -7.60
N GLU A 244 -13.87 4.75 -8.17
CA GLU A 244 -13.37 3.48 -8.68
C GLU A 244 -12.46 2.74 -7.68
N LEU A 245 -12.39 1.42 -7.82
CA LEU A 245 -11.44 0.60 -7.06
C LEU A 245 -10.00 1.00 -7.41
N LEU A 246 -9.17 1.25 -6.39
CA LEU A 246 -7.78 1.65 -6.60
C LEU A 246 -6.89 0.45 -6.93
N HIS A 247 -7.03 -0.08 -8.15
CA HIS A 247 -6.31 -1.26 -8.62
C HIS A 247 -5.68 -1.04 -10.00
N GLY A 248 -4.48 -1.59 -10.19
CA GLY A 248 -3.75 -1.54 -11.46
C GLY A 248 -3.54 -0.12 -11.98
N PRO A 249 -4.01 0.23 -13.21
CA PRO A 249 -3.84 1.57 -13.78
C PRO A 249 -4.33 2.71 -12.88
N ALA A 250 -5.40 2.50 -12.10
CA ALA A 250 -5.93 3.52 -11.20
C ALA A 250 -4.92 3.93 -10.11
N LYS A 251 -4.06 3.00 -9.65
CA LYS A 251 -2.96 3.33 -8.73
C LYS A 251 -1.94 4.26 -9.37
N ALA A 252 -1.59 3.98 -10.62
CA ALA A 252 -0.64 4.79 -11.39
C ALA A 252 -1.17 6.22 -11.58
N ASP A 253 -2.45 6.36 -11.92
CA ASP A 253 -3.10 7.67 -12.05
C ASP A 253 -3.14 8.42 -10.71
N ALA A 254 -3.42 7.73 -9.61
CA ALA A 254 -3.44 8.34 -8.29
C ALA A 254 -2.05 8.78 -7.83
N VAL A 255 -1.00 8.01 -8.14
CA VAL A 255 0.40 8.41 -7.88
C VAL A 255 0.79 9.64 -8.69
N ARG A 256 0.35 9.77 -9.96
CA ARG A 256 0.60 10.98 -10.75
C ARG A 256 -0.04 12.23 -10.13
N ARG A 257 -1.32 12.13 -9.74
CA ARG A 257 -2.03 13.24 -9.08
C ARG A 257 -1.36 13.62 -7.77
N LEU A 258 -1.02 12.63 -6.95
CA LEU A 258 -0.30 12.87 -5.69
C LEU A 258 1.06 13.54 -5.94
N ALA A 259 1.77 13.16 -7.00
CA ALA A 259 3.03 13.79 -7.36
C ALA A 259 2.87 15.24 -7.80
N GLU A 260 1.82 15.55 -8.56
CA GLU A 260 1.48 16.93 -8.95
C GLU A 260 1.15 17.77 -7.70
N ASP A 261 0.28 17.27 -6.83
CA ASP A 261 -0.17 17.96 -5.62
C ASP A 261 0.97 18.24 -4.63
N HIS A 262 1.95 17.33 -4.56
CA HIS A 262 3.09 17.42 -3.62
C HIS A 262 4.39 17.93 -4.27
N GLY A 263 4.37 18.31 -5.55
CA GLY A 263 5.54 18.80 -6.28
C GLY A 263 6.68 17.76 -6.40
N LEU A 264 6.33 16.49 -6.54
CA LEU A 264 7.26 15.37 -6.63
C LEU A 264 7.75 15.15 -8.08
N ASP A 265 9.02 14.81 -8.22
CA ASP A 265 9.62 14.37 -9.48
C ASP A 265 9.60 12.85 -9.53
N LEU A 266 8.65 12.27 -10.29
CA LEU A 266 8.49 10.81 -10.39
C LEU A 266 9.76 10.09 -10.85
N ALA A 267 10.62 10.73 -11.63
CA ALA A 267 11.90 10.16 -12.05
C ALA A 267 12.90 9.97 -10.88
N ARG A 268 12.62 10.55 -9.71
CA ARG A 268 13.39 10.40 -8.48
C ARG A 268 12.64 9.61 -7.41
N CYS A 269 11.38 9.28 -7.66
CA CYS A 269 10.55 8.53 -6.74
C CYS A 269 10.85 7.03 -6.82
N PHE A 270 10.35 6.32 -5.80
CA PHE A 270 10.48 4.88 -5.62
C PHE A 270 9.09 4.26 -5.59
N ALA A 271 8.97 3.04 -6.08
CA ALA A 271 7.73 2.27 -6.00
C ALA A 271 8.04 0.80 -5.69
N TYR A 272 7.26 0.23 -4.77
CA TYR A 272 7.43 -1.12 -4.26
C TYR A 272 6.14 -1.91 -4.42
N SER A 273 6.18 -3.07 -5.08
CA SER A 273 5.01 -3.97 -5.18
C SER A 273 5.42 -5.42 -5.46
N ASP A 274 4.57 -6.38 -5.11
CA ASP A 274 4.69 -7.80 -5.42
C ASP A 274 3.97 -8.21 -6.70
N SER A 275 3.04 -7.39 -7.19
CA SER A 275 2.10 -7.83 -8.23
C SER A 275 2.37 -7.20 -9.59
N TYR A 276 2.29 -8.01 -10.64
CA TYR A 276 2.31 -7.53 -12.02
C TYR A 276 1.16 -6.55 -12.32
N ASN A 277 0.06 -6.60 -11.57
CA ASN A 277 -1.04 -5.65 -11.72
C ASN A 277 -0.59 -4.21 -11.47
N ASP A 278 0.40 -4.02 -10.59
CA ASP A 278 0.96 -2.71 -10.27
C ASP A 278 2.08 -2.27 -11.23
N LEU A 279 2.31 -3.03 -12.30
CA LEU A 279 3.30 -2.68 -13.32
C LEU A 279 3.14 -1.22 -13.80
N PRO A 280 1.94 -0.70 -14.11
CA PRO A 280 1.80 0.71 -14.49
C PRO A 280 2.31 1.68 -13.44
N MET A 281 2.16 1.40 -12.15
CA MET A 281 2.67 2.25 -11.06
C MET A 281 4.19 2.14 -10.96
N LEU A 282 4.73 0.92 -11.03
CA LEU A 282 6.17 0.68 -11.00
C LEU A 282 6.89 1.35 -12.18
N SER A 283 6.32 1.26 -13.39
CA SER A 283 6.89 1.87 -14.59
C SER A 283 6.84 3.40 -14.61
N LEU A 284 6.10 4.05 -13.71
CA LEU A 284 6.04 5.52 -13.65
C LEU A 284 7.23 6.17 -12.96
N VAL A 285 7.92 5.44 -12.08
CA VAL A 285 8.95 6.00 -11.22
C VAL A 285 10.36 5.69 -11.73
N GLY A 286 11.34 6.47 -11.32
CA GLY A 286 12.75 6.22 -11.67
C GLY A 286 13.39 5.05 -10.92
N HIS A 287 12.83 4.66 -9.77
CA HIS A 287 13.38 3.59 -8.93
C HIS A 287 12.34 2.50 -8.60
N PRO A 288 11.92 1.69 -9.59
CA PRO A 288 11.02 0.56 -9.34
C PRO A 288 11.72 -0.56 -8.57
N CYS A 289 11.01 -1.16 -7.63
CA CYS A 289 11.47 -2.33 -6.89
C CYS A 289 10.38 -3.38 -6.73
N ALA A 290 10.65 -4.58 -7.23
CA ALA A 290 9.78 -5.73 -7.10
C ALA A 290 10.02 -6.42 -5.75
N VAL A 291 9.02 -6.45 -4.87
CA VAL A 291 9.12 -7.02 -3.51
C VAL A 291 8.31 -8.31 -3.44
N ASN A 292 8.95 -9.43 -3.11
CA ASN A 292 8.33 -10.76 -3.09
C ASN A 292 7.54 -11.11 -4.38
N PRO A 293 8.04 -10.77 -5.59
CA PRO A 293 7.19 -10.68 -6.76
C PRO A 293 6.49 -11.98 -7.13
N ASP A 294 5.32 -11.83 -7.74
CA ASP A 294 4.69 -12.88 -8.52
C ASP A 294 5.56 -13.26 -9.73
N ARG A 295 5.23 -14.38 -10.36
CA ARG A 295 6.06 -14.91 -11.46
C ARG A 295 6.16 -13.95 -12.65
N ARG A 296 5.09 -13.22 -12.97
CA ARG A 296 5.07 -12.30 -14.13
C ARG A 296 5.90 -11.05 -13.82
N LEU A 297 5.74 -10.49 -12.62
CA LEU A 297 6.53 -9.34 -12.19
C LEU A 297 8.01 -9.69 -12.05
N ALA A 298 8.33 -10.89 -11.55
CA ALA A 298 9.72 -11.35 -11.44
C ALA A 298 10.40 -11.46 -12.81
N GLN A 299 9.69 -11.99 -13.81
CA GLN A 299 10.20 -12.06 -15.18
C GLN A 299 10.42 -10.65 -15.76
N HIS A 300 9.44 -9.76 -15.62
CA HIS A 300 9.56 -8.39 -16.11
C HIS A 300 10.69 -7.61 -15.44
N ALA A 301 10.82 -7.75 -14.12
CA ALA A 301 11.90 -7.16 -13.36
C ALA A 301 13.27 -7.66 -13.82
N GLN A 302 13.39 -8.94 -14.17
CA GLN A 302 14.63 -9.50 -14.73
C GLN A 302 14.93 -8.94 -16.13
N GLU A 303 13.92 -8.79 -16.98
CA GLU A 303 14.07 -8.26 -18.35
C GLU A 303 14.55 -6.80 -18.36
N LEU A 304 14.14 -5.99 -17.38
CA LEU A 304 14.49 -4.57 -17.26
C LEU A 304 15.52 -4.26 -16.17
N ASP A 305 16.15 -5.29 -15.59
CA ASP A 305 17.14 -5.17 -14.50
C ASP A 305 16.63 -4.34 -13.30
N TRP A 306 15.35 -4.50 -12.96
CA TRP A 306 14.75 -3.86 -11.78
C TRP A 306 15.24 -4.53 -10.50
N GLN A 307 15.34 -3.74 -9.43
CA GLN A 307 15.71 -4.29 -8.12
C GLN A 307 14.64 -5.26 -7.62
N VAL A 308 15.04 -6.48 -7.30
CA VAL A 308 14.18 -7.49 -6.67
C VAL A 308 14.57 -7.68 -5.20
N ARG A 309 13.58 -7.66 -4.30
CA ARG A 309 13.74 -7.95 -2.87
C ARG A 309 12.89 -9.15 -2.49
N GLU A 310 13.50 -10.18 -1.92
CA GLU A 310 12.80 -11.41 -1.53
C GLU A 310 12.88 -11.63 -0.01
N PHE A 311 11.77 -11.41 0.68
CA PHE A 311 11.63 -11.52 2.13
C PHE A 311 10.95 -12.83 2.57
N ARG A 312 10.40 -13.63 1.63
CA ARG A 312 9.79 -14.93 1.95
C ARG A 312 10.82 -15.98 2.39
N THR A 313 12.10 -15.76 2.09
CA THR A 313 13.17 -16.78 2.13
C THR A 313 13.47 -17.31 3.53
N HIS A 314 13.18 -16.57 4.60
CA HIS A 314 13.40 -17.06 5.97
C HIS A 314 12.66 -18.36 6.29
N ARG A 315 11.51 -18.65 5.65
CA ARG A 315 10.79 -19.93 5.87
C ARG A 315 11.26 -21.07 4.96
N ARG A 316 11.81 -20.79 3.78
CA ARG A 316 12.30 -21.82 2.86
C ARG A 316 13.61 -22.43 3.35
N ALA A 317 14.54 -21.61 3.82
CA ALA A 317 15.81 -22.07 4.39
C ALA A 317 15.59 -22.96 5.63
N VAL A 318 14.66 -22.61 6.52
CA VAL A 318 14.31 -23.41 7.70
C VAL A 318 13.63 -24.73 7.32
N ARG A 319 12.69 -24.75 6.35
CA ARG A 319 12.07 -26.00 5.89
C ARG A 319 13.05 -26.93 5.17
N LEU A 320 13.92 -26.38 4.33
CA LEU A 320 14.97 -27.16 3.65
C LEU A 320 16.02 -27.67 4.65
N GLY A 321 16.36 -26.87 5.67
CA GLY A 321 17.23 -27.29 6.77
C GLY A 321 16.63 -28.42 7.61
N LEU A 322 15.32 -28.37 7.92
CA LEU A 322 14.61 -29.45 8.62
C LEU A 322 14.50 -30.73 7.78
N LEU A 323 14.27 -30.63 6.47
CA LEU A 323 14.25 -31.79 5.57
C LEU A 323 15.66 -32.38 5.38
N GLY A 324 16.70 -31.54 5.31
CA GLY A 324 18.09 -31.97 5.26
C GLY A 324 18.56 -32.65 6.55
N ALA A 325 18.17 -32.12 7.72
CA ALA A 325 18.42 -32.73 9.03
C ALA A 325 17.64 -34.04 9.23
N GLY A 326 16.41 -34.12 8.71
CA GLY A 326 15.61 -35.36 8.71
C GLY A 326 16.24 -36.48 7.89
N ALA A 327 16.81 -36.15 6.71
CA ALA A 327 17.51 -37.13 5.88
C ALA A 327 18.80 -37.66 6.54
N THR A 328 19.54 -36.81 7.26
CA THR A 328 20.74 -37.23 8.02
C THR A 328 20.37 -38.04 9.27
N GLY A 329 19.27 -37.69 9.97
CA GLY A 329 18.78 -38.44 11.12
C GLY A 329 18.32 -39.87 10.79
N VAL A 330 17.66 -40.07 9.64
CA VAL A 330 17.22 -41.40 9.18
C VAL A 330 18.43 -42.28 8.79
N ALA A 331 19.45 -41.71 8.15
CA ALA A 331 20.66 -42.44 7.78
C ALA A 331 21.48 -42.87 9.01
N ALA A 332 21.59 -42.01 10.03
CA ALA A 332 22.28 -42.34 11.28
C ALA A 332 21.53 -43.42 12.09
N GLY A 333 20.19 -43.36 12.15
CA GLY A 333 19.36 -44.36 12.82
C GLY A 333 19.43 -45.76 12.18
N ALA A 334 19.47 -45.83 10.85
CA ALA A 334 19.58 -47.10 10.12
C ALA A 334 20.94 -47.80 10.32
N LEU A 335 22.03 -47.03 10.41
CA LEU A 335 23.37 -47.57 10.69
C LEU A 335 23.51 -48.07 12.13
N ALA A 336 22.89 -47.40 13.11
CA ALA A 336 22.88 -47.85 14.50
C ALA A 336 22.07 -49.15 14.69
N ALA A 337 20.93 -49.29 14.02
CA ALA A 337 20.11 -50.51 14.06
C ALA A 337 20.81 -51.71 13.40
N GLY A 338 21.52 -51.49 12.29
CA GLY A 338 22.27 -52.56 11.59
C GLY A 338 23.46 -53.12 12.38
N MET A 339 24.11 -52.29 13.20
CA MET A 339 25.22 -52.75 14.07
C MET A 339 24.73 -53.48 15.33
N GLY A 340 23.52 -53.18 15.83
CA GLY A 340 22.91 -53.89 16.96
C GLY A 340 22.49 -55.33 16.63
N VAL A 341 21.91 -55.54 15.43
CA VAL A 341 21.45 -56.88 15.00
C VAL A 341 22.62 -57.83 14.73
N ARG A 342 23.76 -57.32 14.22
CA ARG A 342 24.94 -58.15 13.90
C ARG A 342 25.68 -58.68 15.13
N ARG A 343 25.43 -58.10 16.32
CA ARG A 343 25.99 -58.55 17.60
C ARG A 343 25.14 -59.64 18.27
N MET A 344 23.91 -59.83 17.81
CA MET A 344 22.94 -60.80 18.36
C MET A 344 23.02 -62.20 17.70
N PHE A 345 23.74 -62.33 16.57
CA PHE A 345 23.87 -63.58 15.80
C PHE A 345 25.31 -64.15 15.78
N ARG A 346 26.20 -63.73 16.68
CA ARG A 346 27.50 -64.38 16.91
C ARG A 346 27.51 -65.00 18.31
N HIS A 347 26.86 -66.15 18.44
CA HIS A 347 27.13 -67.13 19.49
C HIS A 347 27.30 -68.49 18.85
#